data_AF-A0A2N2GSV5-F1
#
_entry.id   AF-A0A2N2GSV5-F1
#
_cell.length_a   1.000
_cell.length_b   1.000
_cell.length_c   1.000
_cell.angle_alpha   90.00
_cell.angle_beta   90.00
_cell.angle_gamma   90.00
#
_symmetry.space_group_name_H-M   'P 1'
#
loop_
_entity.id
_entity.type
_entity.pdbx_description
1 polymer ?
#
loop_
_entity_poly.entity_id
_entity_poly.type
_entity_poly.pdbx_seq_one_letter_code
_entity_poly.pdbx_strand_id
1 'polypeptide(L)'
;MSYAPSIRIIPENCRGCRRCQVACSSYDPGPLNPRLAGIQILRLENQAGDYPVINMECLERFCGKSHSRHMEQKPACVSACLFGALEMAEREENDE
;
A
#
# COMPACT_ATOMS: atom_id res chain seq x y z
N MET A 1 1.19 13.48 -16.94
CA MET A 1 2.30 13.11 -16.03
C MET A 1 1.72 12.24 -14.94
N SER A 2 2.05 10.95 -14.96
CA SER A 2 1.53 9.94 -14.02
C SER A 2 2.18 10.17 -12.65
N TYR A 3 1.47 10.82 -11.75
CA TYR A 3 1.90 10.98 -10.36
C TYR A 3 1.81 9.62 -9.67
N ALA A 4 2.95 9.04 -9.28
CA ALA A 4 2.96 7.94 -8.32
C ALA A 4 2.71 8.54 -6.92
N PRO A 5 1.61 8.22 -6.23
CA PRO A 5 1.41 8.65 -4.85
C PRO A 5 2.54 8.17 -3.95
N SER A 6 3.07 9.08 -3.13
CA SER A 6 4.06 8.76 -2.11
C SER A 6 3.34 8.13 -0.92
N ILE A 7 3.70 6.90 -0.55
CA ILE A 7 3.11 6.16 0.56
C ILE A 7 4.16 6.05 1.67
N ARG A 8 3.81 6.54 2.86
CA ARG A 8 4.62 6.38 4.08
C ARG A 8 4.28 5.04 4.74
N ILE A 9 5.31 4.30 5.11
CA ILE A 9 5.20 3.02 5.81
C ILE A 9 5.59 3.23 7.28
N ILE A 10 4.73 2.82 8.21
CA ILE A 10 4.94 2.85 9.66
C ILE A 10 4.87 1.39 10.16
N PRO A 11 5.99 0.64 10.15
CA PRO A 11 6.01 -0.79 10.47
C PRO A 11 5.49 -1.11 11.87
N GLU A 12 5.68 -0.21 12.83
CA GLU A 12 5.31 -0.37 14.24
C GLU A 12 3.79 -0.53 14.42
N ASN A 13 3.02 0.03 13.51
CA ASN A 13 1.57 -0.03 13.48
C ASN A 13 1.04 -1.25 12.73
N CYS A 14 1.89 -1.97 12.00
CA CYS A 14 1.46 -3.12 11.21
C CYS A 14 1.14 -4.31 12.13
N ARG A 15 -0.06 -4.88 11.97
CA ARG A 15 -0.56 -6.02 12.76
C ARG A 15 -0.63 -7.33 11.97
N GLY A 16 -0.02 -7.40 10.80
CA GLY A 16 -0.04 -8.62 9.99
C GLY A 16 -1.42 -9.02 9.45
N CYS A 17 -2.41 -8.12 9.48
CA CYS A 17 -3.81 -8.44 9.13
C CYS A 17 -4.05 -8.69 7.63
N ARG A 18 -3.09 -8.35 6.76
CA ARG A 18 -3.10 -8.58 5.29
C ARG A 18 -4.27 -7.93 4.52
N ARG A 19 -5.07 -7.07 5.15
CA ARG A 19 -6.16 -6.32 4.48
C ARG A 19 -5.66 -5.52 3.28
N CYS A 20 -4.49 -4.91 3.40
CA CYS A 20 -3.83 -4.18 2.33
C CYS A 20 -3.49 -5.07 1.13
N GLN A 21 -3.14 -6.35 1.32
CA GLN A 21 -2.87 -7.29 0.23
C GLN A 21 -4.14 -7.65 -0.53
N VAL A 22 -5.23 -7.90 0.20
CA VAL A 22 -6.54 -8.21 -0.38
C VAL A 22 -7.06 -7.01 -1.17
N ALA A 23 -7.00 -5.83 -0.56
CA ALA A 23 -7.42 -4.59 -1.20
C ALA A 23 -6.62 -4.36 -2.48
N CYS A 24 -5.30 -4.47 -2.43
CA CYS A 24 -4.44 -4.30 -3.60
C CYS A 24 -4.76 -5.30 -4.72
N SER A 25 -4.83 -6.60 -4.39
CA SER A 25 -5.09 -7.66 -5.37
C SER A 25 -6.49 -7.57 -5.98
N SER A 26 -7.46 -6.97 -5.30
CA SER A 26 -8.81 -6.78 -5.86
C SER A 26 -8.84 -5.86 -7.09
N TYR A 27 -7.78 -5.07 -7.32
CA TYR A 27 -7.63 -4.22 -8.49
C TYR A 27 -6.80 -4.86 -9.61
N ASP A 28 -6.12 -5.98 -9.32
CA ASP A 28 -5.35 -6.69 -10.33
C ASP A 28 -6.29 -7.42 -11.30
N PRO A 29 -5.94 -7.48 -12.60
CA PRO A 29 -6.70 -8.26 -13.55
C PRO A 29 -6.56 -9.76 -13.24
N GLY A 30 -7.69 -10.45 -13.13
CA GLY A 30 -7.73 -11.90 -12.93
C GLY A 30 -8.34 -12.31 -11.59
N PRO A 31 -8.05 -13.53 -11.11
CA PRO A 31 -8.59 -14.02 -9.84
C PRO A 31 -7.97 -13.26 -8.66
N LEU A 32 -8.79 -12.98 -7.64
CA LEU A 32 -8.32 -12.40 -6.38
C LEU A 32 -7.25 -13.30 -5.75
N ASN A 33 -6.01 -12.84 -5.74
CA ASN A 33 -4.86 -13.56 -5.19
C ASN A 33 -3.93 -12.61 -4.41
N PRO A 34 -4.13 -12.46 -3.09
CA PRO A 34 -3.31 -11.59 -2.25
C PRO A 34 -1.79 -11.89 -2.28
N ARG A 35 -1.38 -13.09 -2.71
CA ARG A 35 0.04 -13.46 -2.83
C ARG A 35 0.72 -12.83 -4.05
N LEU A 36 -0.06 -12.38 -5.04
CA LEU A 36 0.43 -11.68 -6.23
C LEU A 36 0.26 -10.16 -6.15
N ALA A 37 -0.33 -9.67 -5.07
CA ALA A 37 -0.53 -8.26 -4.83
C ALA A 37 0.78 -7.47 -4.87
N GLY A 38 0.69 -6.23 -5.36
CA GLY A 38 1.76 -5.22 -5.32
C GLY A 38 2.29 -4.84 -3.93
N ILE A 39 1.68 -5.36 -2.87
CA ILE A 39 2.09 -5.21 -1.48
C ILE A 39 2.16 -6.58 -0.80
N GLN A 40 3.26 -6.85 -0.10
CA GLN A 40 3.47 -8.06 0.69
C GLN A 40 3.75 -7.76 2.16
N ILE A 41 3.15 -8.55 3.06
CA ILE A 41 3.49 -8.47 4.49
C ILE A 41 4.54 -9.53 4.80
N LEU A 42 5.71 -9.09 5.23
CA LEU A 42 6.79 -9.95 5.69
C LEU A 42 6.73 -10.05 7.22
N ARG A 43 6.79 -11.27 7.74
CA ARG A 43 6.99 -11.49 9.16
C ARG A 43 8.49 -11.52 9.42
N LEU A 44 8.98 -10.65 10.29
CA LEU A 44 10.38 -10.63 10.66
C LEU A 44 10.59 -11.64 11.79
N GLU A 45 11.38 -12.69 11.57
CA GLU A 45 11.57 -13.73 12.62
C GLU A 45 12.33 -13.21 13.83
N ASN A 46 13.22 -12.23 13.62
CA ASN A 46 14.10 -11.67 14.65
C ASN A 46 13.54 -10.37 15.28
N GLN A 47 12.33 -9.94 14.91
CA GLN A 47 11.68 -8.75 15.45
C GLN A 47 10.20 -9.07 15.72
N ALA A 48 9.66 -8.58 16.84
CA ALA A 48 8.24 -8.72 17.12
C ALA A 48 7.45 -7.74 16.23
N GLY A 49 7.29 -8.06 14.95
CA GLY A 49 6.63 -7.16 14.00
C GLY A 49 6.43 -7.76 12.61
N ASP A 50 5.41 -7.22 11.94
CA ASP A 50 5.13 -7.48 10.54
C ASP A 50 5.51 -6.23 9.73
N TYR A 51 6.21 -6.40 8.61
CA TYR A 51 6.67 -5.30 7.79
C TYR A 51 5.95 -5.30 6.43
N PRO A 52 5.20 -4.24 6.08
CA PRO A 52 4.60 -4.12 4.76
C PRO A 52 5.63 -3.66 3.74
N VAL A 53 5.84 -4.47 2.71
CA VAL A 53 6.71 -4.17 1.56
C VAL A 53 5.84 -3.85 0.37
N ILE A 54 5.95 -2.63 -0.15
CA ILE A 54 5.20 -2.15 -1.32
C ILE A 54 6.15 -2.04 -2.49
N ASN A 55 5.74 -2.51 -3.66
CA ASN A 55 6.43 -2.20 -4.90
C ASN A 55 6.08 -0.77 -5.33
N MET A 56 7.03 0.17 -5.15
CA MET A 56 6.87 1.59 -5.53
C MET A 56 7.38 1.89 -6.94
N GLU A 57 8.17 0.99 -7.53
CA GLU A 57 8.89 1.21 -8.79
C GLU A 57 8.10 0.73 -10.02
N CYS A 58 7.42 -0.42 -9.91
CA CYS A 58 6.74 -1.03 -11.04
C CYS A 58 5.31 -0.49 -11.18
N LEU A 59 5.09 0.44 -12.11
CA LEU A 59 3.76 0.98 -12.44
C LEU A 59 2.71 -0.10 -12.83
N GLU A 60 3.13 -1.30 -13.26
CA GLU A 60 2.23 -2.41 -13.57
C GLU A 60 1.75 -3.20 -12.35
N ARG A 61 2.48 -3.19 -11.23
CA ARG A 61 2.09 -3.84 -9.96
C ARG A 61 2.05 -2.86 -8.80
N PHE A 62 2.01 -1.57 -9.11
CA PHE A 62 2.01 -0.53 -8.10
C PHE A 62 0.68 -0.57 -7.32
N CYS A 63 0.76 -0.69 -6.00
CA CYS A 63 -0.43 -0.80 -5.17
C CYS A 63 -1.18 0.52 -5.01
N GLY A 64 -0.49 1.63 -5.21
CA GLY A 64 -1.07 2.98 -5.16
C GLY A 64 -1.64 3.47 -6.48
N LYS A 65 -1.88 2.60 -7.47
CA LYS A 65 -2.53 3.04 -8.70
C LYS A 65 -3.87 3.68 -8.35
N SER A 66 -4.05 4.92 -8.80
CA SER A 66 -5.36 5.55 -8.80
C SER A 66 -6.20 4.83 -9.86
N HIS A 67 -7.08 3.94 -9.41
CA HIS A 67 -8.07 3.33 -10.29
C HIS A 67 -9.24 4.29 -10.40
N SER A 68 -9.55 4.72 -11.63
CA SER A 68 -10.61 5.68 -12.02
C SER A 68 -12.04 5.28 -11.60
N ARG A 69 -12.21 4.21 -10.82
CA ARG A 69 -13.48 3.69 -10.31
C ARG A 69 -13.83 4.19 -8.90
N HIS A 70 -12.94 4.89 -8.20
CA HIS A 70 -13.22 5.46 -6.89
C HIS A 70 -12.93 6.97 -6.81
N MET A 71 -13.84 7.68 -6.16
CA MET A 71 -13.84 9.14 -5.92
C MET A 71 -12.79 9.55 -4.86
N GLU A 72 -12.30 8.61 -4.06
CA GLU A 72 -11.20 8.82 -3.12
C GLU A 72 -9.86 8.72 -3.84
N GLN A 73 -9.10 9.81 -3.83
CA GLN A 73 -7.76 9.94 -4.42
C GLN A 73 -6.67 9.18 -3.63
N LYS A 74 -7.04 8.11 -2.91
CA LYS A 74 -6.15 7.34 -2.04
C LYS A 74 -5.90 5.94 -2.59
N PRO A 75 -4.66 5.42 -2.50
CA PRO A 75 -4.32 4.02 -2.69
C PRO A 75 -5.22 3.05 -1.90
N ALA A 76 -5.58 1.93 -2.53
CA ALA A 76 -6.37 0.88 -1.90
C ALA A 76 -5.72 0.31 -0.63
N CYS A 77 -4.39 0.20 -0.60
CA CYS A 77 -3.67 -0.28 0.56
C CYS A 77 -3.73 0.70 1.75
N VAL A 78 -3.75 2.00 1.46
CA VAL A 78 -3.87 3.06 2.48
C VAL A 78 -5.29 3.07 3.04
N SER A 79 -6.32 3.05 2.18
CA SER A 79 -7.72 3.02 2.64
C SER A 79 -8.08 1.73 3.39
N ALA A 80 -7.45 0.61 3.05
CA ALA A 80 -7.70 -0.66 3.73
C ALA A 80 -6.97 -0.80 5.09
N CYS A 81 -5.99 0.06 5.38
CA CYS A 81 -5.17 -0.02 6.58
C CYS A 81 -5.88 0.64 7.77
N LEU A 82 -6.46 -0.19 8.65
CA LEU A 82 -7.13 0.32 9.86
C LEU A 82 -6.18 0.73 10.98
N PHE A 83 -4.92 0.30 10.93
CA PHE A 83 -3.97 0.49 12.03
C PHE A 83 -3.01 1.66 11.80
N GLY A 84 -3.09 2.37 10.67
CA GLY A 84 -2.17 3.46 10.37
C GLY A 84 -0.74 3.01 10.07
N ALA A 85 -0.58 1.80 9.52
CA ALA A 85 0.72 1.31 9.05
C ALA A 85 1.09 1.82 7.65
N LEU A 86 0.10 2.35 6.90
CA LEU A 86 0.21 2.83 5.53
C LEU A 86 -0.53 4.15 5.42
N GLU A 87 0.18 5.21 5.08
CA GLU A 87 -0.36 6.57 5.01
C GLU A 87 0.07 7.26 3.72
N MET A 88 -0.68 8.28 3.28
CA MET A 88 -0.22 9.16 2.21
C MET A 88 0.89 10.03 2.78
N ALA A 89 2.05 10.06 2.13
CA ALA A 89 3.05 11.07 2.43
C ALA A 89 2.59 12.38 1.77
N GLU A 90 2.03 13.27 2.58
CA GLU A 90 1.79 14.65 2.17
C GLU A 90 3.15 15.28 1.84
N ARG A 91 3.23 16.00 0.72
CA ARG A 91 4.39 16.83 0.46
C ARG A 91 4.33 18.00 1.43
N GLU A 92 5.32 18.10 2.30
CA GLU A 92 5.70 19.41 2.81
C GLU A 92 6.09 20.24 1.57
N GLU A 93 5.24 21.20 1.21
CA GLU A 93 5.71 22.40 0.51
C GLU A 93 6.74 23.03 1.45
N ASN A 94 8.02 22.69 1.25
CA ASN A 94 9.09 23.56 1.72
C ASN A 94 9.04 24.79 0.82
N ASP A 95 8.19 25.74 1.22
CA ASP A 95 8.30 27.13 0.85
C ASP A 95 9.58 27.69 1.50
N GLU A 96 10.65 27.79 0.72
CA GLU A 96 11.74 28.74 0.95
C GLU A 96 11.93 29.60 -0.31
#